data_AF-A0AAW9EEW6-F1
#
_entry.id   AF-A0AAW9EEW6-F1
#
_cell.length_a   1.000
_cell.length_b   1.000
_cell.length_c   1.000
_cell.angle_alpha   90.00
_cell.angle_beta   90.00
_cell.angle_gamma   90.00
#
_symmetry.space_group_name_H-M   'P 1'
#
loop_
_entity.id
_entity.type
_entity.pdbx_description
1 polymer ?
#
loop_
_entity_poly.entity_id
_entity_poly.type
_entity_poly.pdbx_seq_one_letter_code
_entity_poly.pdbx_strand_id
1 'polypeptide(L)'
;LLMIGGYLSFMGIEAKANYKNTLLAQVLPVEMLEGDDRVEAPEGVFATPVNAEHATIKGFSEWPMFLGYNKVFAKHNTETVLNIGEDPLL
;
A
#
# COMPACT_ATOMS: atom_id res chain seq x y z
N LEU A 1 -10.03 -9.53 -5.18
CA LEU A 1 -8.80 -9.19 -5.93
C LEU A 1 -7.75 -8.77 -4.90
N LEU A 2 -6.50 -9.21 -5.04
CA LEU A 2 -5.36 -8.73 -4.24
C LEU A 2 -4.31 -8.20 -5.21
N MET A 3 -3.78 -7.00 -4.95
CA MET A 3 -2.62 -6.44 -5.65
C MET A 3 -1.51 -6.25 -4.63
N ILE A 4 -0.33 -6.77 -4.93
CA ILE A 4 0.86 -6.63 -4.08
C ILE A 4 1.74 -5.54 -4.70
N GLY A 5 2.27 -4.64 -3.86
CA GLY A 5 3.13 -3.55 -4.29
C GLY A 5 4.45 -4.00 -4.93
N GLY A 6 5.07 -3.09 -5.67
CA GLY A 6 6.32 -3.30 -6.38
C GLY A 6 6.50 -2.31 -7.52
N TYR A 7 7.61 -2.44 -8.24
CA TYR A 7 7.98 -1.51 -9.32
C TYR A 7 7.00 -1.54 -10.51
N LEU A 8 6.26 -2.64 -10.71
CA LEU A 8 5.25 -2.77 -11.78
C LEU A 8 3.83 -3.00 -11.24
N SER A 9 3.56 -2.48 -10.03
CA SER A 9 2.23 -2.45 -9.41
C SER A 9 1.78 -1.01 -9.21
N PHE A 10 0.46 -0.78 -9.05
CA PHE A 10 -0.13 0.55 -8.90
C PHE A 10 0.32 1.52 -10.02
N MET A 11 1.09 2.58 -9.73
CA MET A 11 1.79 3.35 -10.75
C MET A 11 3.20 2.82 -11.01
N GLY A 12 3.94 2.50 -9.96
CA GLY A 12 5.25 1.87 -10.03
C GLY A 12 6.36 2.79 -10.56
N ILE A 13 7.51 2.20 -10.85
CA ILE A 13 8.70 2.93 -11.34
C ILE A 13 8.38 3.68 -12.63
N GLU A 14 8.69 4.97 -12.67
CA GLU A 14 8.40 5.88 -13.79
C GLU A 14 6.92 5.82 -14.22
N ALA A 15 6.00 5.48 -13.31
CA ALA A 15 4.58 5.31 -13.59
C ALA A 15 4.24 4.20 -14.61
N LYS A 16 5.15 3.24 -14.85
CA LYS A 16 5.01 2.24 -15.94
C LYS A 16 3.95 1.18 -15.70
N ALA A 17 3.60 0.87 -14.44
CA ALA A 17 2.52 -0.05 -14.13
C ALA A 17 1.16 0.53 -14.54
N ASN A 18 1.01 1.85 -14.34
CA ASN A 18 -0.05 2.67 -14.91
C ASN A 18 -1.49 2.22 -14.58
N TYR A 19 -1.72 1.53 -13.46
CA TYR A 19 -3.03 0.97 -13.13
C TYR A 19 -4.11 2.04 -12.90
N LYS A 20 -3.74 3.26 -12.50
CA LYS A 20 -4.67 4.39 -12.39
C LYS A 20 -5.42 4.67 -13.68
N ASN A 21 -4.79 4.44 -14.83
CA ASN A 21 -5.34 4.69 -16.15
C ASN A 21 -5.99 3.44 -16.77
N THR A 22 -6.45 2.51 -15.92
CA THR A 22 -7.14 1.28 -16.32
C THR A 22 -8.48 1.15 -15.61
N LEU A 23 -9.34 0.23 -16.07
CA LEU A 23 -10.59 -0.09 -15.39
C LEU A 23 -10.39 -0.63 -13.96
N LEU A 24 -9.22 -1.22 -13.67
CA LEU A 24 -8.93 -1.73 -12.33
C LEU A 24 -8.78 -0.63 -11.28
N ALA A 25 -8.48 0.61 -11.67
CA ALA A 25 -8.46 1.74 -10.74
C ALA A 25 -9.79 1.92 -9.99
N GLN A 26 -10.91 1.58 -10.62
CA GLN A 26 -12.24 1.66 -9.99
C GLN A 26 -12.48 0.52 -8.99
N VAL A 27 -11.85 -0.64 -9.20
CA VAL A 27 -12.01 -1.85 -8.39
C VAL A 27 -11.12 -1.82 -7.15
N LEU A 28 -9.92 -1.26 -7.24
CA LEU A 28 -8.98 -1.22 -6.12
C LEU A 28 -9.52 -0.32 -4.99
N PRO A 29 -9.31 -0.69 -3.70
CA PRO A 29 -9.77 0.07 -2.54
C PRO A 29 -8.93 1.33 -2.26
N VAL A 30 -8.02 1.69 -3.16
CA VAL A 30 -7.10 2.83 -3.00
C VAL A 30 -7.13 3.73 -4.23
N GLU A 31 -6.81 5.00 -4.02
CA GLU A 31 -6.46 5.96 -5.06
C GLU A 31 -4.94 5.98 -5.24
N MET A 32 -4.51 6.05 -6.50
CA MET A 32 -3.10 6.09 -6.88
C MET A 32 -2.66 7.52 -7.21
N LEU A 33 -1.39 7.81 -6.99
CA LEU A 33 -0.75 9.06 -7.40
C LEU A 33 -0.82 9.29 -8.91
N GLU A 34 -0.54 10.52 -9.35
CA GLU A 34 -0.15 10.79 -10.74
C GLU A 34 1.38 10.73 -10.82
N GLY A 35 1.94 9.77 -11.57
CA GLY A 35 3.38 9.60 -11.71
C GLY A 35 3.96 8.39 -10.97
N ASP A 36 5.28 8.38 -10.79
CA ASP A 36 5.98 7.34 -10.01
C ASP A 36 5.53 7.41 -8.54
N ASP A 37 5.11 6.27 -7.99
CA ASP A 37 4.53 6.18 -6.65
C ASP A 37 5.43 5.48 -5.63
N ARG A 38 6.69 5.22 -5.97
CA ARG A 38 7.60 4.55 -5.05
C ARG A 38 8.01 5.47 -3.91
N VAL A 39 7.93 4.93 -2.70
CA VAL A 39 8.68 5.43 -1.54
C VAL A 39 9.78 4.42 -1.27
N GLU A 40 11.02 4.83 -1.54
CA GLU A 40 12.21 4.04 -1.24
C GLU A 40 12.68 4.40 0.18
N ALA A 41 12.85 3.39 1.04
CA ALA A 41 13.24 3.56 2.45
C ALA A 41 14.42 2.62 2.78
N PRO A 42 15.64 2.91 2.26
CA PRO A 42 16.80 2.05 2.46
C PRO A 42 17.22 1.89 3.93
N GLU A 43 16.90 2.87 4.79
CA GLU A 43 17.07 2.81 6.24
C GLU A 43 16.07 1.88 6.94
N GLY A 44 15.01 1.48 6.23
CA GLY A 44 13.94 0.65 6.75
C GLY A 44 12.78 1.44 7.34
N VAL A 45 11.57 0.91 7.16
CA VAL A 45 10.33 1.39 7.77
C VAL A 45 9.49 0.18 8.22
N PHE A 46 8.77 0.31 9.33
CA PHE A 46 7.98 -0.78 9.89
C PHE A 46 6.48 -0.55 9.65
N ALA A 47 5.77 -1.66 9.44
CA ALA A 47 4.32 -1.64 9.45
C ALA A 47 3.78 -1.42 10.88
N THR A 48 2.66 -0.73 11.00
CA THR A 48 1.97 -0.51 12.28
C THR A 48 0.50 -0.88 12.13
N PRO A 49 -0.06 -1.69 13.04
CA PRO A 49 -1.47 -2.07 12.97
C PRO A 49 -2.36 -0.90 13.37
N VAL A 50 -3.35 -0.60 12.54
CA VAL A 50 -4.41 0.37 12.87
C VAL A 50 -5.35 -0.20 13.92
N ASN A 51 -5.71 -1.48 13.75
CA ASN A 51 -6.50 -2.26 14.70
C ASN A 51 -5.95 -3.68 14.82
N ALA A 52 -5.22 -3.97 15.90
CA ALA A 52 -4.61 -5.28 16.14
C ALA A 52 -5.62 -6.43 16.29
N GLU A 53 -6.91 -6.13 16.53
CA GLU A 53 -7.97 -7.14 16.61
C GLU A 53 -8.62 -7.46 15.26
N HIS A 54 -8.22 -6.78 14.18
CA HIS A 54 -8.74 -7.07 12.84
C HIS A 54 -8.41 -8.51 12.44
N ALA A 55 -9.40 -9.24 11.91
CA ALA A 55 -9.34 -10.69 11.72
C ALA A 55 -8.14 -11.16 10.88
N THR A 56 -7.68 -10.35 9.92
CA THR A 56 -6.54 -10.68 9.04
C THR A 56 -5.19 -10.67 9.77
N ILE A 57 -5.04 -9.88 10.84
CA ILE A 57 -3.75 -9.66 11.52
C ILE A 57 -3.79 -10.03 13.01
N LYS A 58 -4.95 -10.46 13.52
CA LYS A 58 -5.13 -10.81 14.92
C LYS A 58 -4.15 -11.90 15.34
N GLY A 59 -3.45 -11.66 16.44
CA GLY A 59 -2.44 -12.56 16.99
C GLY A 59 -1.07 -12.45 16.34
N PHE A 60 -0.88 -11.57 15.35
CA PHE A 60 0.44 -11.27 14.83
C PHE A 60 1.17 -10.29 15.77
N SER A 61 2.46 -10.54 15.93
CA SER A 61 3.40 -9.70 16.64
C SER A 61 4.67 -9.57 15.81
N GLU A 62 5.54 -8.61 16.16
CA GLU A 62 6.84 -8.41 15.51
C GLU A 62 6.71 -8.14 14.00
N TRP A 63 6.30 -6.92 13.65
CA TRP A 63 6.18 -6.50 12.26
C TRP A 63 7.55 -6.43 11.58
N PRO A 64 7.71 -7.00 10.37
CA PRO A 64 8.96 -6.94 9.65
C PRO A 64 9.26 -5.52 9.17
N MET A 65 10.53 -5.28 8.91
CA MET A 65 11.00 -4.07 8.25
C MET A 65 10.80 -4.17 6.74
N PHE A 66 10.41 -3.07 6.12
CA PHE A 66 10.28 -2.90 4.69
C PHE A 66 11.31 -1.88 4.20
N LEU A 67 11.78 -2.06 2.96
CA LEU A 67 12.75 -1.16 2.32
C LEU A 67 12.10 -0.18 1.32
N GLY A 68 10.78 -0.25 1.19
CA GLY A 68 10.01 0.61 0.31
C GLY A 68 8.60 0.07 0.09
N TYR A 69 7.74 0.90 -0.47
CA TYR A 69 6.33 0.61 -0.77
C TYR A 69 5.81 1.54 -1.86
N ASN A 70 4.59 1.30 -2.36
CA ASN A 70 3.89 2.23 -3.24
C ASN A 70 2.99 3.14 -2.41
N LYS A 71 3.16 4.46 -2.54
CA LYS A 71 2.31 5.46 -1.88
C LYS A 71 0.95 5.52 -2.57
N VAL A 72 -0.09 5.22 -1.79
CA VAL A 72 -1.49 5.23 -2.22
C VAL A 72 -2.35 5.87 -1.12
N PHE A 73 -3.60 6.20 -1.45
CA PHE A 73 -4.56 6.77 -0.50
C PHE A 73 -5.75 5.82 -0.37
N ALA A 74 -6.18 5.49 0.86
CA ALA A 74 -7.38 4.69 1.04
C ALA A 74 -8.62 5.46 0.53
N LYS A 75 -9.50 4.78 -0.22
CA LYS A 75 -10.77 5.38 -0.66
C LYS A 75 -11.71 5.55 0.52
N HIS A 76 -12.78 6.32 0.33
CA HIS A 76 -13.89 6.34 1.28
C HIS A 76 -14.52 4.94 1.38
N ASN A 77 -15.00 4.59 2.57
CA ASN A 77 -15.61 3.30 2.89
C ASN A 77 -14.68 2.09 2.70
N THR A 78 -13.37 2.28 2.83
CA THR A 78 -12.40 1.19 2.93
C THR A 78 -11.74 1.21 4.30
N GLU A 79 -11.46 0.04 4.86
CA GLU A 79 -10.78 -0.10 6.15
C GLU A 79 -9.29 -0.34 5.90
N THR A 80 -8.44 0.59 6.35
CA THR A 80 -6.99 0.35 6.43
C THR A 80 -6.70 -0.44 7.70
N VAL A 81 -6.08 -1.60 7.52
CA VAL A 81 -5.68 -2.55 8.57
C VAL A 81 -4.26 -2.25 9.06
N LEU A 82 -3.34 -1.93 8.14
CA LEU A 82 -1.95 -1.59 8.44
C LEU A 82 -1.55 -0.26 7.80
N ASN A 83 -0.78 0.53 8.54
CA ASN A 83 -0.04 1.67 8.00
C ASN A 83 1.45 1.32 7.87
N ILE A 84 2.15 2.04 7.00
CA ILE A 84 3.61 2.07 6.88
C ILE A 84 4.04 3.54 6.89
N GLY A 85 4.64 3.97 8.01
CA GLY A 85 4.73 5.41 8.29
C GLY A 85 3.34 6.04 8.37
N GLU A 86 3.06 7.03 7.53
CA GLU A 86 1.76 7.72 7.45
C GLU A 86 0.82 7.18 6.35
N ASP A 87 1.29 6.25 5.53
CA ASP A 87 0.57 5.76 4.35
C ASP A 87 -0.07 4.36 4.61
N PRO A 88 -1.17 4.02 3.94
CA PRO A 88 -1.80 2.69 4.04
C PRO A 88 -0.91 1.60 3.41
N LEU A 89 -0.85 0.43 4.07
CA LEU A 89 -0.11 -0.75 3.62
C LEU A 89 -1.02 -1.95 3.33
N LEU A 90 -2.06 -2.13 4.15
CA LEU A 90 -3.08 -3.19 4.02
C LEU A 90 -4.44 -2.65 4.39
#